data_AF-A0A258S2C7-F1
#
_entry.id   AF-A0A258S2C7-F1
#
_cell.length_a   1.000
_cell.length_b   1.000
_cell.length_c   1.000
_cell.angle_alpha   90.00
_cell.angle_beta   90.00
_cell.angle_gamma   90.00
#
_symmetry.space_group_name_H-M   'P 1'
#
loop_
_entity.id
_entity.type
_entity.pdbx_description
1 polymer ?
#
loop_
_entity_poly.entity_id
_entity_poly.type
_entity_poly.pdbx_seq_one_letter_code
_entity_poly.pdbx_strand_id
1 'polypeptide(L)'
;MLLVSGDAEQTDAITAMLNGHGIVVECADTAAKAEGHAALQPYTVILLALRLRDSDGIALIRSLRRSERTRTTPLILLSRSGTGPVVEIADWFDIPPERDRLIALVSRSAVLARAGCVLHLSQGNESRRAVAHALRDLVEVIPAASLDDANAILAQRDCRLVIVDMWPFDLSLDHLSSLCRFCSENHLPLAMLSPRTHDPLMARRLDQMFQGETGALPAMFDVMIDHVSGTPAGKGGQSA
;
A
#
# COMPACT_ATOMS: atom_id res chain seq x y z
N MET A 1 9.30 -11.02 9.21
CA MET A 1 8.39 -9.89 8.91
C MET A 1 8.58 -8.78 9.92
N LEU A 2 8.16 -7.54 9.61
CA LEU A 2 8.12 -6.44 10.59
C LEU A 2 6.67 -6.03 10.85
N LEU A 3 6.28 -5.97 12.12
CA LEU A 3 5.00 -5.43 12.59
C LEU A 3 5.25 -4.11 13.32
N VAL A 4 4.63 -3.04 12.86
CA VAL A 4 4.75 -1.70 13.43
C VAL A 4 3.41 -1.29 14.03
N SER A 5 3.27 -1.40 15.34
CA SER A 5 2.06 -0.99 16.06
C SER A 5 2.38 -0.49 17.46
N GLY A 6 1.79 0.65 17.85
CA GLY A 6 1.87 1.17 19.21
C GLY A 6 0.87 0.53 20.19
N ASP A 7 0.00 -0.36 19.70
CA ASP A 7 -1.03 -1.05 20.47
C ASP A 7 -0.55 -2.46 20.84
N ALA A 8 -0.34 -2.70 22.14
CA ALA A 8 0.21 -3.97 22.63
C ALA A 8 -0.76 -5.14 22.42
N GLU A 9 -2.07 -4.92 22.61
CA GLU A 9 -3.08 -5.97 22.45
C GLU A 9 -3.17 -6.42 20.99
N GLN A 10 -3.20 -5.46 20.07
CA GLN A 10 -3.12 -5.75 18.63
C GLN A 10 -1.81 -6.48 18.28
N THR A 11 -0.68 -6.01 18.81
CA THR A 11 0.64 -6.60 18.53
C THR A 11 0.69 -8.05 18.97
N ASP A 12 0.22 -8.35 20.18
CA ASP A 12 0.19 -9.71 20.73
C ASP A 12 -0.74 -10.61 19.93
N ALA A 13 -1.95 -10.13 19.57
CA ALA A 13 -2.91 -10.90 18.80
C ALA A 13 -2.37 -11.28 17.40
N ILE A 14 -1.80 -10.32 16.66
CA ILE A 14 -1.23 -10.55 15.34
C ILE A 14 0.00 -11.45 15.45
N THR A 15 0.89 -11.20 16.41
CA THR A 15 2.11 -11.99 16.61
C THR A 15 1.78 -13.44 16.96
N ALA A 16 0.82 -13.68 17.87
CA ALA A 16 0.38 -15.02 18.23
C ALA A 16 -0.21 -15.78 17.03
N MET A 17 -1.06 -15.10 16.24
CA MET A 17 -1.64 -15.68 15.03
C MET A 17 -0.57 -16.09 14.01
N LEU A 18 0.42 -15.22 13.76
CA LEU A 18 1.47 -15.46 12.78
C LEU A 18 2.48 -16.51 13.24
N ASN A 19 2.85 -16.50 14.51
CA ASN A 19 3.68 -17.55 15.10
C ASN A 19 2.99 -18.91 15.03
N GLY A 20 1.66 -18.96 15.19
CA GLY A 20 0.86 -20.19 15.00
C GLY A 20 0.98 -20.81 13.61
N HIS A 21 1.42 -20.02 12.61
CA HIS A 21 1.67 -20.46 11.23
C HIS A 21 3.17 -20.55 10.90
N GLY A 22 4.05 -20.50 11.89
CA GLY A 22 5.51 -20.58 11.71
C GLY A 22 6.15 -19.33 11.12
N ILE A 23 5.42 -18.19 11.11
CA ILE A 23 5.92 -16.92 10.58
C ILE A 23 6.56 -16.13 11.72
N VAL A 24 7.86 -15.82 11.59
CA VAL A 24 8.59 -15.00 12.56
C VAL A 24 8.31 -13.52 12.32
N VAL A 25 7.84 -12.85 13.37
CA VAL A 25 7.50 -11.43 13.38
C VAL A 25 8.42 -10.68 14.34
N GLU A 26 9.09 -9.66 13.82
CA GLU A 26 9.79 -8.66 14.63
C GLU A 26 8.85 -7.47 14.84
N CYS A 27 8.79 -6.94 16.05
CA CYS A 27 7.84 -5.88 16.41
C CYS A 27 8.55 -4.55 16.68
N ALA A 28 7.95 -3.46 16.24
CA ALA A 28 8.35 -2.09 16.56
C ALA A 28 7.13 -1.29 17.04
N ASP A 29 7.28 -0.62 18.17
CA ASP A 29 6.21 0.15 18.81
C ASP A 29 6.28 1.66 18.52
N THR A 30 7.25 2.05 17.68
CA THR A 30 7.50 3.42 17.22
C THR A 30 8.04 3.41 15.79
N ALA A 31 7.85 4.52 15.08
CA ALA A 31 8.41 4.69 13.74
C ALA A 31 9.94 4.65 13.76
N ALA A 32 10.56 5.30 14.74
CA ALA A 32 12.02 5.30 14.87
C ALA A 32 12.60 3.88 15.04
N LYS A 33 11.95 3.00 15.83
CA LYS A 33 12.39 1.60 15.97
C LYS A 33 12.18 0.83 14.66
N ALA A 34 11.04 1.02 14.00
CA ALA A 34 10.75 0.38 12.73
C ALA A 34 11.80 0.73 11.67
N GLU A 35 12.19 2.00 11.58
CA GLU A 35 13.27 2.46 10.69
C GLU A 35 14.63 1.87 11.08
N GLY A 36 14.95 1.79 12.37
CA GLY A 36 16.19 1.17 12.84
C GLY A 36 16.29 -0.31 12.46
N HIS A 37 15.24 -1.08 12.72
CA HIS A 37 15.12 -2.48 12.30
C HIS A 37 15.22 -2.60 10.76
N ALA A 38 14.48 -1.75 10.05
CA ALA A 38 14.47 -1.66 8.59
C ALA A 38 15.68 -0.93 7.99
N ALA A 39 16.69 -0.58 8.79
CA ALA A 39 18.04 -0.23 8.36
C ALA A 39 19.04 -1.39 8.51
N LEU A 40 18.84 -2.28 9.50
CA LEU A 40 19.71 -3.45 9.78
C LEU A 40 19.47 -4.71 8.92
N GLN A 41 18.23 -5.16 8.74
CA GLN A 41 17.89 -6.31 7.89
C GLN A 41 16.67 -6.14 6.95
N PRO A 42 16.63 -6.77 5.77
CA PRO A 42 15.48 -6.73 4.87
C PRO A 42 14.27 -7.47 5.45
N TYR A 43 13.07 -7.01 5.07
CA TYR A 43 11.82 -7.68 5.39
C TYR A 43 11.07 -8.05 4.11
N THR A 44 10.37 -9.18 4.15
CA THR A 44 9.49 -9.65 3.08
C THR A 44 8.21 -8.82 2.99
N VAL A 45 7.69 -8.36 4.13
CA VAL A 45 6.55 -7.45 4.24
C VAL A 45 6.64 -6.70 5.56
N ILE A 46 6.13 -5.47 5.55
CA ILE A 46 6.00 -4.61 6.72
C ILE A 46 4.51 -4.34 6.95
N LEU A 47 4.00 -4.80 8.09
CA LEU A 47 2.66 -4.48 8.57
C LEU A 47 2.71 -3.19 9.39
N LEU A 48 1.84 -2.24 9.10
CA LEU A 48 1.96 -0.88 9.64
C LEU A 48 0.62 -0.32 10.12
N ALA A 49 0.54 -0.01 11.41
CA ALA A 49 -0.55 0.77 11.97
C ALA A 49 -0.50 2.24 11.51
N LEU A 50 -1.68 2.84 11.31
CA LEU A 50 -1.80 4.23 10.88
C LEU A 50 -1.48 5.26 11.98
N ARG A 51 -1.57 4.86 13.25
CA ARG A 51 -1.26 5.70 14.41
C ARG A 51 -0.12 5.09 15.20
N LEU A 52 0.99 5.81 15.30
CA LEU A 52 2.12 5.47 16.15
C LEU A 52 2.33 6.56 17.20
N ARG A 53 3.14 6.27 18.22
CA ARG A 53 3.35 7.20 19.35
C ARG A 53 4.19 8.42 18.98
N ASP A 54 5.11 8.26 18.04
CA ASP A 54 6.12 9.25 17.63
C ASP A 54 5.93 9.78 16.19
N SER A 55 5.02 9.18 15.41
CA SER A 55 4.74 9.57 14.03
C SER A 55 3.35 9.09 13.60
N ASP A 56 2.82 9.60 12.49
CA ASP A 56 1.74 8.92 11.77
C ASP A 56 2.31 7.84 10.82
N GLY A 57 1.49 6.85 10.48
CA GLY A 57 1.89 5.74 9.61
C GLY A 57 2.22 6.19 8.18
N ILE A 58 1.56 7.23 7.66
CA ILE A 58 1.82 7.72 6.30
C ILE A 58 3.21 8.35 6.19
N ALA A 59 3.62 9.11 7.21
CA ALA A 59 4.97 9.64 7.31
C ALA A 59 6.03 8.52 7.33
N LEU A 60 5.78 7.43 8.07
CA LEU A 60 6.66 6.25 8.08
C LEU A 60 6.69 5.55 6.71
N ILE A 61 5.55 5.36 6.03
CA ILE A 61 5.52 4.82 4.65
C ILE A 61 6.46 5.61 3.75
N ARG A 62 6.36 6.95 3.80
CA ARG A 62 7.17 7.84 2.97
C ARG A 62 8.65 7.75 3.31
N SER A 63 9.00 7.56 4.58
CA SER A 63 10.39 7.33 5.01
C SER A 63 10.93 6.00 4.49
N LEU A 64 10.18 4.91 4.70
CA LEU A 64 10.52 3.57 4.20
C LEU A 64 10.63 3.55 2.66
N ARG A 65 9.80 4.30 1.94
CA ARG A 65 9.86 4.38 0.48
C ARG A 65 11.07 5.17 -0.06
N ARG A 66 11.76 5.95 0.78
CA ARG A 66 12.99 6.66 0.40
C ARG A 66 14.26 5.84 0.60
N SER A 67 14.24 4.85 1.49
CA SER A 67 15.39 3.96 1.68
C SER A 67 15.44 2.90 0.58
N GLU A 68 16.60 2.73 -0.05
CA GLU A 68 16.81 1.73 -1.11
C GLU A 68 16.46 0.31 -0.66
N ARG A 69 16.65 0.02 0.63
CA ARG A 69 16.44 -1.31 1.21
C ARG A 69 14.97 -1.65 1.43
N THR A 70 14.10 -0.65 1.50
CA THR A 70 12.68 -0.80 1.86
C THR A 70 11.73 -0.23 0.82
N ARG A 71 12.24 0.48 -0.21
CA ARG A 71 11.42 1.12 -1.25
C ARG A 71 10.54 0.16 -2.05
N THR A 72 10.91 -1.10 -2.15
CA THR A 72 10.14 -2.16 -2.81
C THR A 72 9.50 -3.14 -1.83
N THR A 73 9.74 -3.00 -0.53
CA THR A 73 9.16 -3.91 0.46
C THR A 73 7.65 -3.72 0.51
N PRO A 74 6.84 -4.78 0.32
CA PRO A 74 5.40 -4.72 0.49
C PRO A 74 5.01 -4.07 1.82
N LEU A 75 4.10 -3.10 1.76
CA LEU A 75 3.56 -2.41 2.93
C LEU A 75 2.07 -2.71 3.03
N ILE A 76 1.65 -3.20 4.18
CA ILE A 76 0.25 -3.49 4.46
C ILE A 76 -0.19 -2.59 5.62
N LEU A 77 -1.22 -1.78 5.37
CA LEU A 77 -1.83 -0.98 6.43
C LEU A 77 -2.70 -1.84 7.33
N LEU A 78 -2.52 -1.65 8.64
CA LEU A 78 -3.34 -2.26 9.68
C LEU A 78 -4.38 -1.28 10.20
N SER A 79 -5.62 -1.74 10.28
CA SER A 79 -6.64 -1.09 11.10
C SER A 79 -6.35 -1.30 12.57
N ARG A 80 -6.84 -0.40 13.43
CA ARG A 80 -6.70 -0.51 14.89
C ARG A 80 -7.41 -1.74 15.48
N SER A 81 -8.51 -2.17 14.87
CA SER A 81 -9.22 -3.39 15.30
C SER A 81 -8.47 -4.67 14.93
N GLY A 82 -7.48 -4.62 14.04
CA GLY A 82 -6.91 -5.81 13.40
C GLY A 82 -7.93 -6.55 12.51
N THR A 83 -9.14 -6.00 12.38
CA THR A 83 -10.25 -6.56 11.63
C THR A 83 -10.81 -5.54 10.63
N GLY A 84 -9.97 -4.70 10.05
CA GLY A 84 -10.39 -3.78 8.99
C GLY A 84 -9.92 -4.28 7.62
N PRO A 85 -10.27 -3.57 6.55
CA PRO A 85 -9.76 -3.87 5.22
C PRO A 85 -8.24 -3.78 5.24
N VAL A 86 -7.60 -4.79 4.68
CA VAL A 86 -6.16 -4.89 4.54
C VAL A 86 -5.80 -4.18 3.26
N VAL A 87 -5.12 -3.04 3.39
CA VAL A 87 -4.73 -2.24 2.23
C VAL A 87 -3.24 -2.47 1.98
N GLU A 88 -2.94 -3.26 0.96
CA GLU A 88 -1.60 -3.33 0.41
C GLU A 88 -1.33 -2.05 -0.40
N ILE A 89 -0.24 -1.36 -0.05
CA ILE A 89 0.16 -0.13 -0.71
C ILE A 89 1.47 -0.36 -1.45
N ALA A 90 1.39 -0.28 -2.77
CA ALA A 90 2.56 -0.34 -3.64
C ALA A 90 3.47 0.87 -3.42
N ASP A 91 2.90 2.06 -3.22
CA ASP A 91 3.63 3.29 -2.90
C ASP A 91 2.72 4.41 -2.37
N TRP A 92 3.33 5.40 -1.70
CA TRP A 92 2.67 6.64 -1.29
C TRP A 92 3.51 7.85 -1.70
N PHE A 93 2.89 8.75 -2.46
CA PHE A 93 3.53 9.92 -3.08
C PHE A 93 3.06 11.25 -2.47
N ASP A 94 3.90 12.26 -2.63
CA ASP A 94 3.51 13.66 -2.46
C ASP A 94 2.73 14.15 -3.69
N ILE A 95 2.07 15.30 -3.55
CA ILE A 95 1.50 16.04 -4.68
C ILE A 95 2.28 17.36 -4.82
N PRO A 96 2.99 17.59 -5.94
CA PRO A 96 3.16 16.71 -7.09
C PRO A 96 4.08 15.51 -6.81
N PRO A 97 3.89 14.38 -7.50
CA PRO A 97 4.70 13.19 -7.29
C PRO A 97 6.11 13.33 -7.90
N GLU A 98 7.10 12.75 -7.23
CA GLU A 98 8.47 12.62 -7.74
C GLU A 98 8.49 11.68 -8.97
N ARG A 99 8.89 12.20 -10.13
CA ARG A 99 8.83 11.48 -11.41
C ARG A 99 9.56 10.15 -11.36
N ASP A 100 10.79 10.12 -10.88
CA ASP A 100 11.63 8.91 -10.90
C ASP A 100 11.04 7.79 -10.04
N ARG A 101 10.37 8.13 -8.93
CA ARG A 101 9.68 7.14 -8.09
C ARG A 101 8.42 6.59 -8.78
N LEU A 102 7.67 7.41 -9.52
CA LEU A 102 6.55 6.95 -10.34
C LEU A 102 7.02 6.02 -11.47
N ILE A 103 8.12 6.39 -12.16
CA ILE A 103 8.73 5.55 -13.19
C ILE A 103 9.16 4.21 -12.59
N ALA A 104 9.79 4.23 -11.43
CA ALA A 104 10.18 3.00 -10.73
C ALA A 104 8.97 2.13 -10.34
N LEU A 105 7.82 2.73 -10.04
CA LEU A 105 6.58 2.00 -9.76
C LEU A 105 5.98 1.40 -11.03
N VAL A 106 5.93 2.15 -12.12
CA VAL A 106 5.47 1.67 -13.44
C VAL A 106 6.39 0.58 -14.00
N SER A 107 7.69 0.68 -13.77
CA SER A 107 8.69 -0.28 -14.28
C SER A 107 8.61 -1.63 -13.56
N ARG A 108 8.28 -1.63 -12.26
CA ARG A 108 8.12 -2.86 -11.46
C ARG A 108 6.71 -3.44 -11.51
N SER A 109 5.74 -2.68 -12.01
CA SER A 109 4.39 -3.19 -12.24
C SER A 109 4.32 -3.89 -13.60
N ALA A 110 3.29 -4.71 -13.79
CA ALA A 110 3.07 -5.40 -15.07
C ALA A 110 2.58 -4.45 -16.19
N VAL A 111 2.53 -3.14 -15.94
CA VAL A 111 2.04 -2.10 -16.85
C VAL A 111 2.77 -2.15 -18.19
N LEU A 112 4.10 -2.01 -18.17
CA LEU A 112 4.90 -1.97 -19.40
C LEU A 112 4.97 -3.35 -20.08
N ALA A 113 5.13 -4.41 -19.28
CA ALA A 113 5.24 -5.78 -19.79
C ALA A 113 3.99 -6.28 -20.52
N ARG A 114 2.81 -5.75 -20.16
CA ARG A 114 1.51 -6.17 -20.72
C ARG A 114 0.86 -5.11 -21.61
N ALA A 115 1.56 -4.01 -21.90
CA ALA A 115 1.01 -2.86 -22.61
C ALA A 115 -0.33 -2.35 -22.01
N GLY A 116 -0.43 -2.40 -20.69
CA GLY A 116 -1.61 -1.92 -19.96
C GLY A 116 -1.57 -0.41 -19.69
N CYS A 117 -2.61 0.10 -19.04
CA CYS A 117 -2.71 1.52 -18.68
C CYS A 117 -2.66 1.75 -17.17
N VAL A 118 -2.42 3.00 -16.79
CA VAL A 118 -2.52 3.49 -15.41
C VAL A 118 -3.86 4.21 -15.25
N LEU A 119 -4.66 3.81 -14.27
CA LEU A 119 -5.83 4.59 -13.84
C LEU A 119 -5.39 5.61 -12.80
N HIS A 120 -5.76 6.89 -12.99
CA HIS A 120 -5.56 7.92 -11.98
C HIS A 120 -6.90 8.52 -11.52
N LEU A 121 -7.31 8.17 -10.31
CA LEU A 121 -8.51 8.69 -9.64
C LEU A 121 -8.18 9.98 -8.88
N SER A 122 -8.69 11.11 -9.35
CA SER A 122 -8.42 12.42 -8.75
C SER A 122 -9.52 13.42 -9.12
N GLN A 123 -9.99 14.23 -8.18
CA GLN A 123 -10.84 15.39 -8.49
C GLN A 123 -10.03 16.64 -8.91
N GLY A 124 -8.73 16.66 -8.63
CA GLY A 124 -7.85 17.80 -8.86
C GLY A 124 -7.23 17.80 -10.26
N ASN A 125 -7.56 18.80 -11.07
CA ASN A 125 -6.92 18.99 -12.38
C ASN A 125 -5.40 19.17 -12.30
N GLU A 126 -4.88 19.71 -11.21
CA GLU A 126 -3.43 19.83 -10.97
C GLU A 126 -2.78 18.47 -10.79
N SER A 127 -3.29 17.63 -9.89
CA SER A 127 -2.76 16.29 -9.67
C SER A 127 -2.80 15.45 -10.95
N ARG A 128 -3.92 15.46 -11.68
CA ARG A 128 -4.02 14.75 -12.98
C ARG A 128 -2.97 15.20 -13.97
N ARG A 129 -2.76 16.51 -14.10
CA ARG A 129 -1.71 17.04 -14.98
C ARG A 129 -0.32 16.62 -14.50
N ALA A 130 -0.07 16.63 -13.20
CA ALA A 130 1.21 16.23 -12.63
C ALA A 130 1.52 14.75 -12.88
N VAL A 131 0.58 13.85 -12.62
CA VAL A 131 0.73 12.40 -12.86
C VAL A 131 0.88 12.11 -14.36
N ALA A 132 0.00 12.66 -15.20
CA ALA A 132 0.07 12.47 -16.65
C ALA A 132 1.38 13.04 -17.24
N HIS A 133 1.89 14.16 -16.70
CA HIS A 133 3.16 14.73 -17.11
C HIS A 133 4.34 13.85 -16.67
N ALA A 134 4.34 13.34 -15.43
CA ALA A 134 5.41 12.50 -14.91
C ALA A 134 5.57 11.20 -15.71
N LEU A 135 4.46 10.60 -16.12
CA LEU A 135 4.40 9.33 -16.87
C LEU A 135 4.31 9.51 -18.40
N ARG A 136 4.47 10.73 -18.89
CA ARG A 136 4.46 11.04 -20.33
C ARG A 136 5.50 10.19 -21.06
N ASP A 137 5.11 9.73 -22.26
CA ASP A 137 5.92 8.92 -23.18
C ASP A 137 6.27 7.52 -22.66
N LEU A 138 5.78 7.12 -21.47
CA LEU A 138 6.03 5.81 -20.88
C LEU A 138 4.79 4.92 -20.89
N VAL A 139 3.65 5.46 -20.47
CA VAL A 139 2.39 4.72 -20.38
C VAL A 139 1.20 5.65 -20.53
N GLU A 140 0.10 5.14 -21.09
CA GLU A 140 -1.19 5.82 -21.05
C GLU A 140 -1.70 5.95 -19.61
N VAL A 141 -1.92 7.19 -19.16
CA VAL A 141 -2.61 7.50 -17.91
C VAL A 141 -4.05 7.90 -18.23
N ILE A 142 -5.01 7.13 -17.73
CA ILE A 142 -6.44 7.38 -17.90
C ILE A 142 -6.97 8.08 -16.64
N PRO A 143 -7.40 9.35 -16.73
CA PRO A 143 -7.94 10.06 -15.58
C PRO A 143 -9.38 9.65 -15.27
N ALA A 144 -9.72 9.55 -13.99
CA ALA A 144 -11.08 9.37 -13.47
C ALA A 144 -11.42 10.49 -12.47
N ALA A 145 -12.63 11.07 -12.58
CA ALA A 145 -13.10 12.14 -11.70
C ALA A 145 -13.91 11.65 -10.50
N SER A 146 -14.47 10.46 -10.65
CA SER A 146 -15.35 9.82 -9.70
C SER A 146 -15.01 8.34 -9.63
N LEU A 147 -15.52 7.68 -8.58
CA LEU A 147 -15.42 6.22 -8.51
C LEU A 147 -16.20 5.55 -9.65
N ASP A 148 -17.30 6.14 -10.09
CA ASP A 148 -18.07 5.62 -11.23
C ASP A 148 -17.25 5.63 -12.52
N ASP A 149 -16.54 6.75 -12.80
CA ASP A 149 -15.61 6.81 -13.93
C ASP A 149 -14.51 5.75 -13.80
N ALA A 150 -13.93 5.63 -12.61
CA ALA A 150 -12.89 4.65 -12.33
C ALA A 150 -13.38 3.22 -12.57
N ASN A 151 -14.57 2.86 -12.07
CA ASN A 151 -15.17 1.55 -12.26
C ASN A 151 -15.47 1.27 -13.74
N ALA A 152 -16.00 2.26 -14.48
CA ALA A 152 -16.24 2.14 -15.91
C ALA A 152 -14.94 1.90 -16.69
N ILE A 153 -13.85 2.59 -16.31
CA ILE A 153 -12.53 2.40 -16.91
C ILE A 153 -11.98 1.02 -16.58
N LEU A 154 -12.01 0.59 -15.30
CA LEU A 154 -11.53 -0.73 -14.86
C LEU A 154 -12.27 -1.88 -15.55
N ALA A 155 -13.54 -1.70 -15.89
CA ALA A 155 -14.33 -2.70 -16.61
C ALA A 155 -13.98 -2.82 -18.11
N GLN A 156 -13.43 -1.76 -18.72
CA GLN A 156 -13.22 -1.67 -20.17
C GLN A 156 -11.76 -1.66 -20.59
N ARG A 157 -10.86 -1.30 -19.68
CA ARG A 157 -9.44 -1.05 -19.97
C ARG A 157 -8.58 -1.97 -19.13
N ASP A 158 -7.47 -2.41 -19.72
CA ASP A 158 -6.50 -3.28 -19.07
C ASP A 158 -5.60 -2.48 -18.10
N CYS A 159 -6.20 -1.96 -17.04
CA CYS A 159 -5.49 -1.21 -16.00
C CYS A 159 -4.56 -2.15 -15.24
N ARG A 160 -3.30 -1.73 -15.06
CA ARG A 160 -2.24 -2.50 -14.38
C ARG A 160 -1.65 -1.78 -13.17
N LEU A 161 -2.11 -0.57 -12.90
CA LEU A 161 -1.76 0.25 -11.74
C LEU A 161 -2.92 1.22 -11.50
N VAL A 162 -3.32 1.36 -10.23
CA VAL A 162 -4.29 2.35 -9.80
C VAL A 162 -3.57 3.38 -8.93
N ILE A 163 -3.74 4.65 -9.26
CA ILE A 163 -3.24 5.79 -8.50
C ILE A 163 -4.45 6.55 -7.98
N VAL A 164 -4.52 6.83 -6.67
CA VAL A 164 -5.66 7.50 -6.04
C VAL A 164 -5.17 8.72 -5.26
N ASP A 165 -5.76 9.88 -5.53
CA ASP A 165 -5.62 11.04 -4.66
C ASP A 165 -6.43 10.81 -3.38
N MET A 166 -5.77 10.92 -2.23
CA MET A 166 -6.40 10.87 -0.92
C MET A 166 -6.89 12.26 -0.47
N TRP A 167 -6.55 13.32 -1.21
CA TRP A 167 -6.97 14.70 -0.93
C TRP A 167 -7.03 15.58 -2.19
N PRO A 168 -8.04 16.45 -2.37
CA PRO A 168 -9.31 16.51 -1.66
C PRO A 168 -10.24 15.48 -2.30
N PHE A 169 -10.29 14.27 -1.76
CA PHE A 169 -11.11 13.23 -2.35
C PHE A 169 -12.02 12.67 -1.27
N ASP A 170 -13.33 12.85 -1.44
CA ASP A 170 -14.33 12.43 -0.45
C ASP A 170 -14.74 10.97 -0.67
N LEU A 171 -13.75 10.06 -0.62
CA LEU A 171 -14.06 8.64 -0.57
C LEU A 171 -14.72 8.35 0.78
N SER A 172 -15.90 7.74 0.71
CA SER A 172 -16.44 6.98 1.82
C SER A 172 -15.55 5.77 2.10
N LEU A 173 -15.71 5.17 3.28
CA LEU A 173 -15.04 3.90 3.60
C LEU A 173 -15.42 2.82 2.59
N ASP A 174 -16.71 2.63 2.33
CA ASP A 174 -17.20 1.61 1.39
C ASP A 174 -16.57 1.72 0.00
N HIS A 175 -16.38 2.95 -0.48
CA HIS A 175 -15.73 3.20 -1.76
C HIS A 175 -14.24 2.83 -1.73
N LEU A 176 -13.51 3.22 -0.68
CA LEU A 176 -12.10 2.87 -0.53
C LEU A 176 -11.92 1.37 -0.33
N SER A 177 -12.74 0.74 0.53
CA SER A 177 -12.77 -0.70 0.78
C SER A 177 -13.05 -1.47 -0.51
N SER A 178 -14.04 -1.03 -1.30
CA SER A 178 -14.37 -1.65 -2.59
C SER A 178 -13.22 -1.55 -3.58
N LEU A 179 -12.56 -0.39 -3.66
CA LEU A 179 -11.41 -0.20 -4.55
C LEU A 179 -10.20 -1.05 -4.11
N CYS A 180 -9.89 -1.08 -2.81
CA CYS A 180 -8.78 -1.87 -2.27
C CYS A 180 -9.03 -3.37 -2.49
N ARG A 181 -10.25 -3.84 -2.23
CA ARG A 181 -10.65 -5.24 -2.48
C ARG A 181 -10.53 -5.59 -3.96
N PHE A 182 -11.05 -4.75 -4.86
CA PHE A 182 -10.91 -4.96 -6.31
C PHE A 182 -9.44 -5.04 -6.72
N CYS A 183 -8.60 -4.13 -6.21
CA CYS A 183 -7.16 -4.14 -6.50
C CYS A 183 -6.50 -5.43 -6.01
N SER A 184 -6.80 -5.86 -4.79
CA SER A 184 -6.28 -7.11 -4.22
C SER A 184 -6.70 -8.35 -5.03
N GLU A 185 -8.01 -8.52 -5.29
CA GLU A 185 -8.56 -9.65 -6.06
C GLU A 185 -7.94 -9.76 -7.47
N ASN A 186 -7.60 -8.62 -8.07
CA ASN A 186 -7.03 -8.55 -9.42
C ASN A 186 -5.50 -8.37 -9.43
N HIS A 187 -4.83 -8.44 -8.27
CA HIS A 187 -3.39 -8.22 -8.11
C HIS A 187 -2.91 -6.92 -8.77
N LEU A 188 -3.71 -5.86 -8.66
CA LEU A 188 -3.41 -4.54 -9.18
C LEU A 188 -2.69 -3.72 -8.10
N PRO A 189 -1.45 -3.28 -8.34
CA PRO A 189 -0.77 -2.34 -7.46
C PRO A 189 -1.63 -1.10 -7.25
N LEU A 190 -1.81 -0.71 -5.98
CA LEU A 190 -2.49 0.51 -5.57
C LEU A 190 -1.47 1.50 -4.99
N ALA A 191 -1.43 2.70 -5.53
CA ALA A 191 -0.64 3.80 -5.02
C ALA A 191 -1.52 4.98 -4.61
N MET A 192 -1.10 5.67 -3.55
CA MET A 192 -1.84 6.80 -2.97
C MET A 192 -1.06 8.10 -3.08
N LEU A 193 -1.76 9.21 -3.33
CA LEU A 193 -1.21 10.56 -3.38
C LEU A 193 -1.85 11.42 -2.28
N SER A 194 -1.04 12.14 -1.51
CA SER A 194 -1.52 13.18 -0.60
C SER A 194 -0.51 14.32 -0.50
N PRO A 195 -0.92 15.56 -0.20
CA PRO A 195 0.05 16.56 0.22
C PRO A 195 0.62 16.20 1.60
N ARG A 196 1.93 16.32 1.79
CA ARG A 196 2.59 16.04 3.09
C ARG A 196 1.98 16.73 4.30
N THR A 197 1.50 17.95 4.11
CA THR A 197 0.83 18.72 5.15
C THR A 197 -0.46 18.06 5.67
N HIS A 198 -1.01 17.10 4.93
CA HIS A 198 -2.24 16.39 5.27
C HIS A 198 -2.00 14.97 5.81
N ASP A 199 -0.75 14.49 5.91
CA ASP A 199 -0.44 13.12 6.36
C ASP A 199 -1.11 12.81 7.73
N PRO A 200 -1.03 13.66 8.78
CA PRO A 200 -1.69 13.37 10.05
C PRO A 200 -3.22 13.33 9.96
N LEU A 201 -3.82 14.16 9.10
CA LEU A 201 -5.27 14.19 8.90
C LEU A 201 -5.73 12.93 8.15
N MET A 202 -4.98 12.51 7.14
CA MET A 202 -5.26 11.31 6.35
C MET A 202 -5.09 10.05 7.17
N ALA A 203 -4.05 9.95 7.99
CA ALA A 203 -3.84 8.83 8.89
C ALA A 203 -5.01 8.71 9.89
N ARG A 204 -5.49 9.83 10.44
CA ARG A 204 -6.67 9.83 11.32
C ARG A 204 -7.94 9.45 10.58
N ARG A 205 -8.17 9.97 9.37
CA ARG A 205 -9.36 9.67 8.57
C ARG A 205 -9.39 8.18 8.21
N LEU A 206 -8.29 7.63 7.70
CA LEU A 206 -8.18 6.20 7.40
C LEU A 206 -8.36 5.33 8.65
N ASP A 207 -7.77 5.72 9.78
CA ASP A 207 -7.92 4.97 11.02
C ASP A 207 -9.36 5.02 11.57
N GLN A 208 -10.07 6.14 11.40
CA GLN A 208 -11.50 6.24 11.74
C GLN A 208 -12.36 5.40 10.79
N MET A 209 -12.07 5.46 9.49
CA MET A 209 -12.74 4.65 8.48
C MET A 209 -12.58 3.17 8.86
N PHE A 210 -11.36 2.70 9.15
CA PHE A 210 -11.16 1.28 9.46
C PHE A 210 -11.68 0.81 10.83
N GLN A 211 -12.12 1.72 11.71
CA GLN A 211 -12.74 1.35 12.99
C GLN A 211 -14.21 0.89 12.85
N GLY A 212 -14.89 1.25 11.75
CA GLY A 212 -16.30 0.92 11.53
C GLY A 212 -16.54 -0.45 10.89
N GLU A 213 -15.50 -1.10 10.37
CA GLU A 213 -15.61 -2.40 9.70
C GLU A 213 -15.12 -3.56 10.59
N THR A 214 -15.91 -4.63 10.59
CA THR A 214 -15.55 -5.96 11.10
C THR A 214 -15.27 -6.88 9.91
N GLY A 215 -14.07 -6.81 9.35
CA GLY A 215 -13.50 -7.73 8.36
C GLY A 215 -12.29 -8.47 8.94
N ALA A 216 -12.37 -9.79 9.08
CA ALA A 216 -11.51 -10.53 10.00
C ALA A 216 -10.02 -10.63 9.60
N LEU A 217 -9.15 -10.81 10.61
CA LEU A 217 -7.74 -11.24 10.53
C LEU A 217 -7.38 -12.25 9.41
N PRO A 218 -8.26 -13.19 8.97
CA PRO A 218 -8.00 -14.08 7.84
C PRO A 218 -7.67 -13.38 6.51
N ALA A 219 -8.29 -12.24 6.19
CA ALA A 219 -7.98 -11.54 4.93
C ALA A 219 -6.55 -10.97 4.92
N MET A 220 -6.05 -10.55 6.09
CA MET A 220 -4.66 -10.14 6.26
C MET A 220 -3.72 -11.31 6.05
N PHE A 221 -4.12 -12.48 6.56
CA PHE A 221 -3.34 -13.70 6.45
C PHE A 221 -3.19 -14.14 5.00
N ASP A 222 -4.26 -14.10 4.20
CA ASP A 222 -4.21 -14.48 2.78
C ASP A 222 -3.25 -13.56 1.98
N VAL A 223 -3.42 -12.24 2.11
CA VAL A 223 -2.52 -11.25 1.48
C VAL A 223 -1.07 -11.51 1.91
N MET A 224 -0.85 -11.78 3.19
CA MET A 224 0.49 -12.08 3.69
C MET A 224 1.08 -13.38 3.15
N ILE A 225 0.28 -14.44 3.06
CA ILE A 225 0.72 -15.74 2.53
C ILE A 225 1.12 -15.61 1.07
N ASP A 226 0.40 -14.82 0.26
CA ASP A 226 0.78 -14.56 -1.11
C ASP A 226 2.17 -13.90 -1.20
N HIS A 227 2.46 -12.94 -0.32
CA HIS A 227 3.77 -12.29 -0.26
C HIS A 227 4.90 -13.20 0.22
N VAL A 228 4.62 -14.08 1.19
CA VAL A 228 5.61 -15.02 1.72
C VAL A 228 5.87 -16.17 0.74
N SER A 229 4.82 -16.66 0.07
CA SER A 229 4.86 -17.79 -0.86
C SER A 229 5.34 -17.40 -2.26
N GLY A 230 5.20 -16.13 -2.65
CA GLY A 230 5.62 -15.57 -3.93
C GLY A 230 7.12 -15.38 -4.14
N THR A 231 7.96 -15.76 -3.16
CA THR A 231 9.42 -15.86 -3.39
C THR A 231 9.66 -17.09 -4.28
N PRO A 232 10.30 -16.99 -5.47
CA PRO A 232 10.56 -18.17 -6.27
C PRO A 232 11.43 -19.10 -5.44
N ALA A 233 10.90 -20.28 -5.11
CA ALA A 233 11.68 -21.36 -4.58
C ALA A 233 12.88 -21.53 -5.51
N GLY A 234 14.06 -21.17 -5.02
CA GLY A 234 15.30 -21.40 -5.74
C GLY A 234 15.30 -22.85 -6.15
N LYS A 235 15.42 -23.10 -7.46
CA LYS A 235 15.63 -24.45 -7.98
C LYS A 235 16.90 -24.99 -7.32
N GLY A 236 16.71 -25.72 -6.22
CA GLY A 236 17.73 -26.58 -5.67
C GLY A 236 18.11 -27.55 -6.77
N GLY A 237 19.34 -27.43 -7.26
CA GLY A 237 19.93 -28.43 -8.10
C GLY A 237 19.89 -29.77 -7.36
N GLN A 238 19.09 -30.70 -7.87
CA GLN A 238 19.33 -32.11 -7.64
C GLN A 238 20.25 -32.59 -8.75
N SER A 239 21.53 -32.63 -8.41
CA SER A 239 22.46 -33.60 -8.98
C SER A 239 22.13 -34.97 -8.39
N ALA A 240 21.75 -35.91 -9.24
CA ALA A 240 22.02 -37.33 -9.11
C ALA A 240 21.99 -37.95 -10.50
#